data_AF-A0A3S0STQ7-F1
#
_entry.id   AF-A0A3S0STQ7-F1
#
_cell.length_a   1.000
_cell.length_b   1.000
_cell.length_c   1.000
_cell.angle_alpha   90.00
_cell.angle_beta   90.00
_cell.angle_gamma   90.00
#
_symmetry.space_group_name_H-M   'P 1'
#
loop_
_entity.id
_entity.type
_entity.pdbx_description
1 polymer ?
#
loop_
_entity_poly.entity_id
_entity_poly.type
_entity_poly.pdbx_seq_one_letter_code
_entity_poly.pdbx_strand_id
1 'polypeptide(L)'
;MPKVEVKDVIMFLKIFGVSSLFFIAGIIICFIGERTLGISWPAYVIVSAMLIGAGIIVLIIETIRFIKTHNKKQKEDSIEDVIKKEDTK
;
A
#
# COMPACT_ATOMS: atom_id res chain seq x y z
N MET A 1 -15.46 12.79 -12.96
CA MET A 1 -14.98 11.55 -12.28
C MET A 1 -13.52 11.39 -12.63
N PRO A 2 -12.61 11.28 -11.65
CA PRO A 2 -11.19 11.13 -11.94
C PRO A 2 -11.00 9.88 -12.81
N LYS A 3 -10.34 10.01 -13.96
CA LYS A 3 -10.01 8.88 -14.82
C LYS A 3 -8.95 8.05 -14.10
N VAL A 4 -9.39 7.04 -13.36
CA VAL A 4 -8.49 6.07 -12.76
C VAL A 4 -7.88 5.27 -13.91
N GLU A 5 -6.60 5.48 -14.18
CA GLU A 5 -5.90 4.74 -15.23
C GLU A 5 -5.71 3.29 -14.79
N VAL A 6 -5.85 2.34 -15.73
CA VAL A 6 -5.65 0.90 -15.47
C VAL A 6 -4.26 0.63 -14.86
N LYS A 7 -3.27 1.46 -15.22
CA LYS A 7 -1.91 1.40 -14.67
C LYS A 7 -1.87 1.72 -13.16
N ASP A 8 -2.67 2.68 -12.70
CA ASP A 8 -2.78 3.04 -11.28
C ASP A 8 -3.45 1.90 -10.50
N VAL A 9 -4.46 1.24 -11.09
CA VAL A 9 -5.11 0.07 -10.49
C VAL A 9 -4.16 -1.13 -10.38
N ILE A 10 -3.39 -1.43 -11.43
CA ILE A 10 -2.41 -2.53 -11.42
C ILE A 10 -1.31 -2.28 -10.39
N MET A 11 -0.83 -1.02 -10.31
CA MET A 11 0.18 -0.63 -9.33
C MET A 11 -0.38 -0.77 -7.91
N PHE A 12 -1.61 -0.30 -7.67
CA PHE A 12 -2.30 -0.48 -6.41
C PHE A 12 -2.47 -1.97 -6.05
N LEU A 13 -2.89 -2.81 -7.00
CA LEU A 13 -3.09 -4.24 -6.78
C LEU A 13 -1.79 -4.97 -6.43
N LYS A 14 -0.69 -4.65 -7.12
CA LYS A 14 0.64 -5.20 -6.80
C LYS A 14 1.07 -4.82 -5.38
N ILE A 15 0.84 -3.58 -4.99
CA ILE A 15 1.27 -3.05 -3.70
C ILE A 15 0.42 -3.59 -2.56
N PHE A 16 -0.90 -3.62 -2.72
CA PHE A 16 -1.81 -4.28 -1.78
C PHE A 16 -1.48 -5.77 -1.64
N GLY A 17 -1.11 -6.41 -2.76
CA GLY A 17 -0.65 -7.79 -2.78
C GLY A 17 0.64 -8.03 -2.01
N VAL A 18 1.62 -7.12 -2.09
CA VAL A 18 2.87 -7.23 -1.32
C VAL A 18 2.60 -7.09 0.18
N SER A 19 1.79 -6.10 0.58
CA SER A 19 1.41 -5.94 1.97
C SER A 19 0.67 -7.16 2.51
N SER A 20 -0.34 -7.66 1.79
CA SER A 20 -1.11 -8.82 2.23
C SER A 20 -0.23 -10.06 2.40
N LEU A 21 0.83 -10.19 1.59
CA LEU A 21 1.83 -11.26 1.74
C LEU A 21 2.52 -11.21 3.12
N PHE A 22 2.90 -10.02 3.60
CA PHE A 22 3.51 -9.85 4.93
C PHE A 22 2.55 -10.21 6.06
N PHE A 23 1.27 -9.83 5.95
CA PHE A 23 0.25 -10.22 6.92
C PHE A 23 0.02 -11.73 6.95
N ILE A 24 -0.14 -12.35 5.78
CA ILE A 24 -0.35 -13.80 5.66
C ILE A 24 0.86 -14.55 6.22
N ALA A 25 2.08 -14.14 5.87
CA ALA A 25 3.30 -14.75 6.40
C ALA A 25 3.41 -14.64 7.93
N GLY A 26 3.13 -13.45 8.49
CA GLY A 26 3.12 -13.25 9.94
C GLY A 26 2.11 -14.15 10.65
N ILE A 27 0.86 -14.19 10.14
CA ILE A 27 -0.20 -15.05 10.68
C ILE A 27 0.22 -16.52 10.63
N ILE A 28 0.71 -17.00 9.48
CA ILE A 28 1.17 -18.39 9.31
C ILE A 28 2.25 -18.74 10.34
N ILE A 29 3.27 -17.88 10.50
CA ILE A 29 4.34 -18.11 11.48
C ILE A 29 3.79 -18.14 12.91
N CYS A 30 2.77 -17.34 13.21
CA CYS A 30 2.13 -17.33 14.52
C CYS A 30 1.46 -18.67 14.86
N PHE A 31 0.84 -19.34 13.88
CA PHE A 31 0.11 -20.60 14.11
C PHE A 31 0.97 -21.86 13.94
N ILE A 32 1.96 -21.82 13.06
CA ILE A 32 2.73 -23.01 12.67
C ILE A 32 4.18 -22.95 13.20
N GLY A 33 4.63 -21.82 13.76
CA GLY A 33 6.01 -21.61 14.21
C GLY A 33 6.50 -22.61 15.25
N GLU A 34 5.67 -22.92 16.24
CA GLU A 34 6.02 -23.89 17.28
C GLU A 34 6.00 -25.34 16.74
N ARG A 35 5.00 -25.69 15.92
CA ARG A 35 4.79 -27.07 15.46
C ARG A 35 5.70 -27.51 14.31
N THR A 36 6.15 -26.58 13.45
CA THR A 36 6.90 -26.93 12.23
C THR A 36 8.27 -26.28 12.13
N LEU A 37 8.44 -25.06 12.65
CA LEU A 37 9.72 -24.35 12.58
C LEU A 37 10.60 -24.63 13.80
N GLY A 38 10.05 -25.28 14.84
CA GLY A 38 10.77 -25.55 16.09
C GLY A 38 11.15 -24.27 16.84
N ILE A 39 10.53 -23.14 16.49
CA ILE A 39 10.78 -21.85 17.13
C ILE A 39 9.90 -21.81 18.37
N SER A 40 10.53 -21.77 19.54
CA SER A 40 9.83 -21.72 20.82
C SER A 40 9.16 -20.37 21.06
N TRP A 41 8.12 -20.38 21.89
CA TRP A 41 7.58 -19.14 22.44
C TRP A 41 8.63 -18.45 23.34
N PRO A 42 8.84 -17.12 23.25
CA PRO A 42 8.06 -16.12 22.52
C PRO A 42 8.62 -15.75 21.14
N ALA A 43 9.67 -16.41 20.66
CA ALA A 43 10.42 -15.97 19.47
C ALA A 43 9.56 -15.93 18.19
N TYR A 44 8.73 -16.94 17.94
CA TYR A 44 7.86 -16.96 16.75
C TYR A 44 6.79 -15.86 16.79
N VAL A 45 6.34 -15.46 17.99
CA VAL A 45 5.39 -14.36 18.19
C VAL A 45 6.04 -13.03 17.84
N ILE A 46 7.30 -12.83 18.25
CA ILE A 46 8.07 -11.62 17.92
C ILE A 46 8.27 -11.50 16.41
N VAL A 47 8.66 -12.59 15.74
CA VAL A 47 8.85 -12.61 14.27
C VAL A 47 7.53 -12.34 13.54
N SER A 48 6.43 -12.95 13.98
CA SER A 48 5.10 -12.69 13.45
C SER A 48 4.71 -11.21 13.60
N ALA A 49 4.90 -10.63 14.78
CA ALA A 49 4.60 -9.23 15.05
C ALA A 49 5.45 -8.27 14.19
N MET A 50 6.73 -8.60 13.95
CA MET A 50 7.60 -7.83 13.07
C MET A 50 7.11 -7.85 11.62
N LEU A 51 6.68 -9.01 11.11
CA LEU A 51 6.15 -9.12 9.74
C LEU A 51 4.84 -8.37 9.56
N ILE A 52 3.93 -8.49 10.54
CA ILE A 52 2.67 -7.74 10.54
C ILE A 52 2.96 -6.23 10.59
N GLY A 53 3.88 -5.80 11.47
CA GLY A 53 4.31 -4.41 11.56
C GLY A 53 4.90 -3.88 10.25
N ALA A 54 5.74 -4.66 9.58
CA ALA A 54 6.28 -4.31 8.27
C ALA A 54 5.17 -4.15 7.21
N GLY A 55 4.18 -5.05 7.20
CA GLY A 55 3.01 -4.94 6.34
C GLY A 55 2.22 -3.64 6.56
N ILE A 56 1.99 -3.27 7.82
CA ILE A 56 1.31 -2.01 8.18
C ILE A 56 2.10 -0.79 7.69
N ILE A 57 3.42 -0.76 7.90
CA ILE A 57 4.27 0.36 7.48
C ILE A 57 4.21 0.53 5.95
N VAL A 58 4.29 -0.58 5.20
CA VAL A 58 4.18 -0.56 3.74
C VAL A 58 2.81 0.00 3.30
N LEU A 59 1.71 -0.38 3.95
CA LEU A 59 0.39 0.20 3.67
C LEU A 59 0.33 1.70 3.93
N ILE A 60 0.91 2.17 5.04
CA ILE A 60 0.88 3.60 5.40
C ILE A 60 1.65 4.42 4.37
N ILE A 61 2.88 4.00 4.03
CA ILE A 61 3.71 4.68 3.02
C ILE A 61 2.96 4.78 1.69
N GLU A 62 2.29 3.71 1.30
CA GLU A 62 1.60 3.64 0.01
C GLU A 62 0.29 4.42 0.01
N THR A 63 -0.43 4.45 1.13
CA THR A 63 -1.59 5.33 1.32
C THR A 63 -1.17 6.80 1.16
N ILE A 64 -0.05 7.20 1.78
CA ILE A 64 0.51 8.55 1.64
C ILE A 64 0.91 8.83 0.19
N ARG A 65 1.53 7.86 -0.49
CA ARG A 65 1.93 7.99 -1.91
C ARG A 65 0.73 8.14 -2.84
N PHE A 66 -0.32 7.37 -2.59
CA PHE A 66 -1.57 7.44 -3.34
C PHE A 66 -2.25 8.80 -3.17
N ILE A 67 -2.40 9.27 -1.92
CA ILE A 67 -2.95 10.59 -1.61
C ILE A 67 -2.13 11.69 -2.30
N LYS A 68 -0.80 11.64 -2.18
CA LYS A 68 0.08 12.64 -2.80
C LYS A 68 -0.03 12.66 -4.33
N THR A 69 -0.16 11.50 -4.96
CA THR A 69 -0.29 11.36 -6.42
C THR A 69 -1.63 11.91 -6.91
N HIS A 70 -2.72 11.57 -6.22
CA HIS A 70 -4.05 12.09 -6.54
C HIS A 70 -4.13 13.61 -6.36
N ASN A 71 -3.55 14.14 -5.28
CA ASN A 71 -3.57 15.58 -4.99
C ASN A 71 -2.70 16.39 -5.99
N LYS A 72 -1.66 15.77 -6.55
CA LYS A 72 -0.85 16.37 -7.63
C LYS A 72 -1.61 16.42 -8.95
N LYS A 73 -2.20 15.29 -9.38
CA LYS A 73 -2.99 15.21 -10.63
C LYS A 73 -4.18 16.19 -10.59
N GLN A 74 -4.84 16.33 -9.44
CA GLN A 74 -5.96 17.25 -9.27
C GLN A 74 -5.56 18.74 -9.34
N LYS A 75 -4.32 19.08 -8.96
CA LYS A 75 -3.78 20.45 -9.12
C LYS A 75 -3.36 20.76 -10.55
N GLU A 76 -2.78 19.80 -11.27
CA GLU A 76 -2.41 19.97 -12.69
C GLU A 76 -3.65 20.14 -13.58
N ASP A 77 -4.67 19.28 -13.41
CA ASP A 77 -5.94 19.39 -14.15
C ASP A 77 -6.62 20.75 -13.93
N SER A 78 -6.57 21.27 -12.69
CA SER A 78 -7.15 22.58 -12.34
C SER A 78 -6.45 23.75 -13.04
N ILE A 79 -5.12 23.71 -13.17
CA ILE A 79 -4.36 24.78 -13.83
C ILE A 79 -4.60 24.73 -15.35
N GLU A 80 -4.64 23.54 -15.95
CA GLU A 80 -4.88 23.40 -17.38
C GLU A 80 -6.28 23.85 -17.79
N ASP A 81 -7.29 23.60 -16.96
CA ASP A 81 -8.66 24.09 -17.16
C ASP A 81 -8.79 25.61 -16.99
N VAL A 82 -7.97 26.23 -16.14
CA VAL A 82 -7.93 27.70 -15.98
C VAL A 82 -7.26 28.35 -17.20
N ILE A 83 -6.15 27.80 -17.68
CA ILE A 83 -5.43 28.33 -18.86
C ILE A 83 -6.29 28.23 -20.13
N LYS A 84 -6.98 27.10 -20.37
CA LYS A 84 -7.89 26.96 -21.53
C LYS A 84 -9.08 27.93 -21.51
N LYS A 85 -9.50 28.39 -20.34
CA LYS A 85 -10.56 29.42 -20.20
C LYS A 85 -10.06 30.84 -20.43
N GLU A 86 -8.75 31.08 -20.30
CA GLU A 86 -8.13 32.36 -20.61
C GLU A 86 -7.87 32.53 -22.11
N ASP A 87 -7.45 31.49 -22.82
CA ASP A 87 -7.19 31.52 -24.26
C ASP A 87 -8.46 31.58 -25.15
N THR A 88 -9.65 31.43 -24.56
CA THR A 88 -10.94 31.51 -25.28
C THR A 88 -11.67 32.85 -25.15
N LYS A 89 -11.02 33.88 -24.58
CA LYS A 89 -11.50 35.27 -24.59
C LYS A 89 -10.63 36.15 -25.50
#